data_AF-A0A6G6Z0G3-F1
#
_entry.id   AF-A0A6G6Z0G3-F1
#
_cell.length_a   1.000
_cell.length_b   1.000
_cell.length_c   1.000
_cell.angle_alpha   90.00
_cell.angle_beta   90.00
_cell.angle_gamma   90.00
#
_symmetry.space_group_name_H-M   'P 1'
#
loop_
_entity.id
_entity.type
_entity.pdbx_description
1 polymer ?
#
loop_
_entity_poly.entity_id
_entity_poly.type
_entity_poly.pdbx_seq_one_letter_code
_entity_poly.pdbx_strand_id
1 'polypeptide(L)' 'MKAIEQIVAGFVSLKDRQALEKLKHHRRQLLDDVQTHGVGPSVVSDILRGEVEIIEAALARFDENRALS' A
#
# COMPACT_ATOMS: atom_id res chain seq x y z
N MET A 1 9.26 -12.58 4.73
CA MET A 1 9.85 -11.72 3.68
C MET A 1 8.93 -10.53 3.50
N LYS A 2 9.39 -9.29 3.75
CA LYS A 2 8.51 -8.11 3.81
C LYS A 2 8.82 -7.12 2.68
N ALA A 3 8.79 -7.60 1.44
CA ALA A 3 9.20 -6.82 0.26
C ALA A 3 8.41 -5.50 0.14
N ILE A 4 7.11 -5.50 0.47
CA ILE A 4 6.28 -4.29 0.45
C ILE A 4 6.80 -3.21 1.41
N GLU A 5 7.25 -3.58 2.60
CA GLU A 5 7.78 -2.63 3.58
C GLU A 5 9.06 -1.96 3.09
N GLN A 6 9.91 -2.71 2.38
CA GLN A 6 11.14 -2.17 1.77
C GLN A 6 10.84 -1.22 0.62
N ILE A 7 9.86 -1.56 -0.24
CA ILE A 7 9.40 -0.69 -1.33
C ILE A 7 8.83 0.62 -0.76
N VAL A 8 7.95 0.51 0.25
CA VAL A 8 7.37 1.67 0.93
C VAL A 8 8.43 2.53 1.60
N ALA A 9 9.38 1.92 2.31
CA ALA A 9 10.51 2.63 2.91
C ALA A 9 11.35 3.38 1.86
N GLY A 10 11.56 2.77 0.69
CA GLY A 10 12.21 3.42 -0.45
C GLY A 10 11.48 4.69 -0.88
N PHE A 11 10.18 4.61 -1.16
CA PHE A 11 9.40 5.80 -1.56
C PHE A 11 9.31 6.86 -0.45
N VAL A 12 9.22 6.44 0.81
CA VAL A 12 9.28 7.35 1.97
C VAL A 12 10.60 8.12 1.97
N SER A 13 11.73 7.43 1.81
CA SER A 13 13.05 8.06 1.80
C SER A 13 13.23 9.05 0.63
N LEU A 14 12.62 8.74 -0.52
CA LEU A 14 12.63 9.59 -1.71
C LEU A 14 11.62 10.74 -1.64
N LYS A 15 10.80 10.81 -0.58
CA LYS A 15 9.68 11.74 -0.43
C LYS A 15 8.65 11.65 -1.58
N ASP A 16 8.55 10.49 -2.23
CA ASP A 16 7.68 10.28 -3.39
C ASP A 16 6.29 9.81 -2.96
N ARG A 17 5.48 10.77 -2.50
CA ARG A 17 4.09 10.53 -2.10
C ARG A 17 3.24 10.04 -3.27
N GLN A 18 3.50 10.53 -4.49
CA GLN A 18 2.71 10.15 -5.66
C GLN A 18 2.94 8.68 -6.03
N ALA A 19 4.16 8.18 -5.92
CA ALA A 19 4.44 6.76 -6.11
C ALA A 19 3.72 5.87 -5.09
N LEU A 20 3.65 6.30 -3.82
CA LEU A 20 2.89 5.59 -2.79
C LEU A 20 1.38 5.57 -3.09
N GLU A 21 0.81 6.67 -3.57
CA GLU A 21 -0.60 6.69 -3.98
C GLU A 21 -0.89 5.76 -5.16
N LYS A 22 -0.01 5.75 -6.18
CA LYS A 22 -0.11 4.82 -7.31
C LYS A 22 -0.01 3.37 -6.84
N LEU A 23 0.91 3.07 -5.93
CA LEU A 23 1.08 1.74 -5.35
C LEU A 23 -0.18 1.32 -4.58
N LYS A 24 -0.75 2.21 -3.74
CA LYS A 24 -2.01 1.96 -3.03
C LYS A 24 -3.14 1.65 -4.00
N HIS A 25 -3.31 2.47 -5.03
CA HIS A 25 -4.37 2.29 -6.02
C HIS A 25 -4.25 0.92 -6.71
N HIS A 26 -3.05 0.58 -7.17
CA HIS A 26 -2.80 -0.71 -7.80
C HIS A 26 -3.11 -1.90 -6.87
N ARG A 27 -2.72 -1.83 -5.60
CA ARG A 27 -2.99 -2.91 -4.62
C ARG A 27 -4.47 -3.04 -4.28
N ARG A 28 -5.22 -1.93 -4.24
CA ARG A 28 -6.68 -1.95 -4.06
C ARG A 28 -7.39 -2.53 -5.27
N GLN A 29 -6.95 -2.21 -6.49
CA GLN A 29 -7.49 -2.83 -7.71
C GLN A 29 -7.26 -4.35 -7.71
N LEU A 30 -6.05 -4.80 -7.39
CA LEU A 30 -5.76 -6.23 -7.28
C LEU A 30 -6.61 -6.94 -6.22
N LEU A 31 -6.86 -6.29 -5.08
CA LEU A 31 -7.74 -6.84 -4.04
C LEU A 31 -9.19 -6.98 -4.54
N ASP A 32 -9.70 -5.96 -5.22
CA ASP A 32 -11.05 -5.97 -5.81
C ASP A 32 -11.19 -7.05 -6.88
N ASP A 33 -10.18 -7.20 -7.75
CA ASP A 33 -10.13 -8.25 -8.77
C ASP A 33 -10.15 -9.65 -8.12
N VAL A 34 -9.36 -9.87 -7.08
CA VAL A 34 -9.29 -11.15 -6.35
C VAL A 34 -10.62 -11.46 -5.66
N GLN A 35 -11.29 -10.45 -5.08
CA GLN A 35 -12.57 -10.61 -4.40
C GLN A 35 -13.71 -10.87 -5.39
N THR A 36 -13.71 -10.18 -6.55
CA THR A 36 -14.74 -10.29 -7.57
C THR A 36 -14.70 -11.62 -8.33
N HIS A 37 -13.50 -12.14 -8.59
CA HIS A 37 -13.32 -13.38 -9.36
C HIS A 37 -13.39 -14.66 -8.52
N GLY A 38 -13.69 -14.56 -7.21
CA GLY A 38 -14.34 -15.59 -6.39
C GLY A 38 -13.68 -16.97 -6.23
N VAL A 39 -12.50 -17.22 -6.81
CA VAL A 39 -11.75 -18.48 -6.70
C VAL A 39 -10.31 -18.23 -6.20
N GLY A 40 -10.07 -17.09 -5.57
CA GLY A 40 -8.78 -16.74 -4.97
C GLY A 40 -8.65 -17.31 -3.55
N PRO A 41 -7.48 -17.81 -3.13
CA PRO A 41 -7.26 -18.20 -1.74
C PRO A 41 -7.46 -17.00 -0.80
N SER A 42 -8.18 -17.18 0.32
CA SER A 42 -8.34 -16.15 1.39
C SER A 42 -7.01 -15.49 1.77
N VAL A 43 -5.93 -16.28 1.75
CA VAL A 43 -4.56 -15.85 2.04
C VAL A 43 -4.10 -14.70 1.12
N VAL A 44 -4.47 -14.71 -0.16
CA VAL A 44 -4.06 -13.65 -1.10
C VAL A 44 -4.76 -12.34 -0.78
N SER A 45 -6.06 -12.37 -0.46
CA SER A 45 -6.80 -11.17 -0.05
C SER A 45 -6.30 -10.62 1.28
N ASP A 46 -5.89 -11.49 2.21
CA ASP A 46 -5.35 -11.07 3.51
C ASP A 46 -3.97 -10.40 3.35
N ILE A 47 -3.11 -10.96 2.48
CA ILE A 47 -1.83 -10.35 2.13
C ILE A 47 -2.05 -8.96 1.51
N LEU A 48 -2.89 -8.86 0.47
CA LEU A 48 -3.14 -7.59 -0.22
C LEU A 48 -3.74 -6.54 0.71
N ARG A 49 -4.60 -6.93 1.65
CA ARG A 49 -5.12 -6.03 2.67
C ARG A 49 -4.01 -5.49 3.58
N GLY A 50 -3.15 -6.37 4.09
CA GLY A 50 -2.00 -5.95 4.90
C GLY A 50 -1.03 -5.05 4.12
N GLU A 51 -0.81 -5.31 2.83
CA GLU A 51 -0.02 -4.43 1.97
C GLU A 51 -0.64 -3.03 1.85
N VAL A 52 -1.96 -2.94 1.65
CA VAL A 52 -2.69 -1.66 1.59
C VAL A 52 -2.56 -0.89 2.91
N GLU A 53 -2.73 -1.55 4.06
CA GLU A 53 -2.62 -0.93 5.38
C GLU A 53 -1.22 -0.33 5.62
N ILE A 54 -0.15 -1.03 5.21
CA ILE A 54 1.22 -0.54 5.32
C ILE A 54 1.42 0.73 4.49
N ILE A 55 0.88 0.77 3.26
CA ILE A 55 0.99 1.92 2.37
C ILE A 55 0.17 3.11 2.91
N GLU A 56 -1.03 2.87 3.42
CA GLU A 56 -1.88 3.90 4.02
C GLU A 56 -1.22 4.53 5.26
N ALA A 57 -0.60 3.71 6.13
CA ALA A 57 0.15 4.21 7.27
C ALA A 57 1.35 5.08 6.84
N ALA A 58 2.04 4.72 5.76
CA ALA A 58 3.13 5.54 5.24
C ALA A 58 2.63 6.88 4.67
N LEU A 59 1.52 6.89 3.94
CA LEU A 59 0.89 8.11 3.42
C LEU A 59 0.40 9.03 4.54
N ALA A 60 -0.18 8.50 5.61
CA ALA A 60 -0.63 9.29 6.76
C ALA A 60 0.55 10.07 7.40
N ARG A 61 1.71 9.42 7.56
CA ARG A 61 2.93 10.07 8.07
C ARG A 61 3.45 11.19 7.16
N PHE A 62 3.24 11.08 5.85
CA PHE A 62 3.55 12.17 4.91
C PHE A 62 2.65 13.39 5.14
N ASP A 63 1.35 13.14 5.31
CA ASP A 63 0.37 14.21 5.50
C ASP A 63 0.57 14.90 6.87
N GLU A 64 0.91 14.15 7.92
CA GLU A 64 1.33 14.69 9.23
C GLU A 64 2.59 15.56 9.14
N ASN A 65 3.65 15.08 8.47
CA ASN A 65 4.88 15.87 8.30
C ASN A 65 4.67 17.15 7.49
N ARG A 66 3.74 17.14 6.53
CA ARG A 66 3.36 18.33 5.77
C ARG A 66 2.55 19.33 6.59
N ALA A 67 1.70 18.87 7.51
CA ALA A 67 0.90 19.75 8.37
C ALA A 67 1.73 20.48 9.45
N LEU A 68 2.93 19.96 9.75
CA LEU A 68 3.86 20.49 10.77
C LEU A 68 4.98 21.38 10.18
N SER A 69 5.06 21.51 8.85
CA SER A 69 6.07 22.30 8.11
C SER A 69 5.47 23.57 7.53
#